data_AF-A0A1G6HJZ9-F1
#
_entry.id   AF-A0A1G6HJZ9-F1
#
_cell.length_a   1.000
_cell.length_b   1.000
_cell.length_c   1.000
_cell.angle_alpha   90.00
_cell.angle_beta   90.00
_cell.angle_gamma   90.00
#
_symmetry.space_group_name_H-M   'P 1'
#
loop_
_entity.id
_entity.type
_entity.pdbx_description
1 polymer ?
#
loop_
_entity_poly.entity_id
_entity_poly.type
_entity_poly.pdbx_seq_one_letter_code
_entity_poly.pdbx_strand_id
1 'polypeptide(L)'
;MSSAPSKSNTDAVDDALTAAVAAVAARIVAVGAPNPVVVLDGRSGAGKSSLARRLVAGWPGRDRVQLVALDDVYPGWDGLADGAAYACEIILRPHARGLIGVWERWDWGEGARAEAHAIDPSLPLIVEGAGLLTPEVARLADVSVWVDAPTSSRRTRALDRDGDTYRPHWDRWARQEDAHIDAHDPASLATLIVRIP
;
A
#
# COMPACT_ATOMS: atom_id res chain seq x y z
N MET A 1 4.27 28.73 28.25
CA MET A 1 2.94 28.12 28.02
C MET A 1 3.17 26.72 27.50
N SER A 2 2.66 25.73 28.22
CA SER A 2 2.92 24.31 27.98
C SER A 2 2.02 23.82 26.85
N SER A 3 2.61 23.43 25.73
CA SER A 3 1.90 22.77 24.65
C SER A 3 2.23 21.29 24.74
N ALA A 4 1.27 20.49 25.20
CA ALA A 4 1.33 19.04 25.05
C ALA A 4 0.49 18.65 23.82
N PRO A 5 1.09 18.42 22.64
CA PRO A 5 0.41 17.74 21.55
C PRO A 5 0.97 16.32 21.48
N SER A 6 0.26 15.28 21.94
CA SER A 6 0.69 13.92 21.51
C SER A 6 -0.23 12.74 21.83
N LYS A 7 -0.84 12.66 23.03
CA LYS A 7 -1.57 11.43 23.42
C LYS A 7 -2.87 11.22 22.63
N SER A 8 -3.75 12.22 22.56
CA SER A 8 -5.08 12.05 21.96
C SER A 8 -5.09 11.75 20.46
N ASN A 9 -4.09 12.22 19.70
CA ASN A 9 -4.02 11.98 18.26
C ASN A 9 -3.37 10.63 17.94
N THR A 10 -2.39 10.20 18.75
CA THR A 10 -1.79 8.88 18.61
C THR A 10 -2.81 7.79 18.91
N ASP A 11 -3.60 7.96 19.97
CA ASP A 11 -4.68 7.04 20.33
C ASP A 11 -5.73 6.97 19.21
N ALA A 12 -6.12 8.11 18.63
CA ALA A 12 -7.09 8.14 17.51
C ALA A 12 -6.58 7.45 16.24
N VAL A 13 -5.29 7.59 15.89
CA VAL A 13 -4.68 6.88 14.76
C VAL A 13 -4.61 5.38 15.05
N ASP A 14 -4.28 5.00 16.28
CA ASP A 14 -4.20 3.59 16.70
C ASP A 14 -5.57 2.90 16.65
N ASP A 15 -6.61 3.56 17.17
CA ASP A 15 -8.00 3.10 17.11
C ASP A 15 -8.47 2.97 15.66
N ALA A 16 -8.19 3.96 14.81
CA ALA A 16 -8.56 3.93 13.40
C ALA A 16 -7.86 2.78 12.64
N LEU A 17 -6.57 2.56 12.91
CA LEU A 17 -5.84 1.43 12.34
C LEU A 17 -6.39 0.08 12.82
N THR A 18 -6.72 -0.04 14.11
CA THR A 18 -7.32 -1.25 14.68
C THR A 18 -8.67 -1.56 14.05
N ALA A 19 -9.53 -0.55 13.89
CA ALA A 19 -10.80 -0.68 13.20
C ALA A 19 -10.62 -1.04 11.71
N ALA A 20 -9.65 -0.44 11.03
CA ALA A 20 -9.33 -0.75 9.64
C ALA A 20 -8.85 -2.19 9.46
N VAL A 21 -7.98 -2.69 10.35
CA VAL A 21 -7.52 -4.09 10.35
C VAL A 21 -8.72 -5.03 10.49
N ALA A 22 -9.59 -4.79 11.47
CA ALA A 22 -10.77 -5.63 11.69
C ALA A 22 -11.71 -5.64 10.47
N ALA A 23 -11.93 -4.47 9.85
CA ALA A 23 -12.74 -4.37 8.65
C ALA A 23 -12.13 -5.15 7.48
N VAL A 24 -10.83 -4.96 7.18
CA VAL A 24 -10.15 -5.68 6.10
C VAL A 24 -10.15 -7.19 6.36
N ALA A 25 -9.83 -7.63 7.59
CA ALA A 25 -9.86 -9.03 7.98
C ALA A 25 -11.24 -9.66 7.77
N ALA A 26 -12.32 -8.96 8.12
CA ALA A 26 -13.68 -9.44 7.88
C ALA A 26 -13.99 -9.64 6.39
N ARG A 27 -13.44 -8.81 5.49
CA ARG A 27 -13.62 -8.98 4.04
C ARG A 27 -12.78 -10.14 3.53
N ILE A 28 -11.53 -10.28 3.97
CA ILE A 28 -10.67 -11.43 3.63
C ILE A 28 -11.38 -12.74 3.96
N VAL A 29 -11.95 -12.85 5.17
CA VAL A 29 -12.72 -14.03 5.60
C VAL A 29 -13.96 -14.24 4.73
N ALA A 30 -14.67 -13.16 4.37
CA ALA A 30 -15.88 -13.25 3.55
C ALA A 30 -15.63 -13.67 2.10
N VAL A 31 -14.47 -13.31 1.51
CA VAL A 31 -14.09 -13.80 0.17
C VAL A 31 -13.95 -15.32 0.18
N GLY A 32 -13.34 -15.88 1.23
CA GLY A 32 -13.14 -17.33 1.35
C GLY A 32 -12.19 -17.93 0.31
N ALA A 33 -11.41 -17.09 -0.38
CA ALA A 33 -10.34 -17.55 -1.27
C ALA A 33 -9.22 -18.20 -0.43
N PRO A 34 -8.58 -19.27 -0.93
CA PRO A 34 -7.47 -19.91 -0.23
C PRO A 34 -6.26 -18.98 -0.09
N ASN A 35 -5.92 -18.24 -1.15
CA ASN A 35 -4.74 -17.39 -1.25
C ASN A 35 -5.15 -15.97 -1.68
N PRO A 36 -5.87 -15.22 -0.83
CA PRO A 36 -6.43 -13.95 -1.24
C PRO A 36 -5.35 -12.91 -1.54
N VAL A 37 -5.61 -12.10 -2.57
CA VAL A 37 -4.84 -10.91 -2.93
C VAL A 37 -5.50 -9.67 -2.33
N VAL A 38 -4.76 -8.99 -1.46
CA VAL A 38 -5.19 -7.75 -0.80
C VAL A 38 -4.35 -6.60 -1.31
N VAL A 39 -5.00 -5.57 -1.84
CA VAL A 39 -4.35 -4.37 -2.37
C VAL A 39 -4.70 -3.18 -1.50
N LEU A 40 -3.68 -2.46 -1.01
CA LEU A 40 -3.82 -1.24 -0.22
C LEU A 40 -3.25 -0.04 -1.00
N ASP A 41 -4.12 0.85 -1.47
CA ASP A 41 -3.74 2.11 -2.12
C ASP A 41 -4.16 3.31 -1.28
N GLY A 42 -3.58 4.46 -1.54
CA GLY A 42 -3.70 5.68 -0.76
C GLY A 42 -2.46 6.53 -0.93
N ARG A 43 -2.58 7.83 -0.67
CA ARG A 43 -1.45 8.75 -0.82
C ARG A 43 -0.33 8.49 0.21
N SER A 44 0.86 8.99 -0.06
CA SER A 44 2.00 8.98 0.87
C SER A 44 1.59 9.60 2.21
N GLY A 45 2.00 8.95 3.31
CA GLY A 45 1.61 9.34 4.66
C GLY A 45 0.17 8.96 5.08
N ALA A 46 -0.60 8.23 4.26
CA ALA A 46 -1.97 7.83 4.61
C ALA A 46 -2.07 6.71 5.66
N GLY A 47 -0.98 5.99 5.94
CA GLY A 47 -0.96 4.91 6.93
C GLY A 47 -1.02 3.49 6.34
N LYS A 48 -0.94 3.34 5.02
CA LYS A 48 -0.94 2.04 4.30
C LYS A 48 0.04 1.03 4.88
N SER A 49 1.32 1.37 4.99
CA SER A 49 2.34 0.45 5.50
C SER A 49 2.08 0.05 6.96
N SER A 50 1.51 0.94 7.78
CA SER A 50 1.11 0.61 9.16
C SER A 50 -0.06 -0.36 9.19
N LEU A 51 -1.08 -0.15 8.34
CA LEU A 51 -2.20 -1.07 8.17
C LEU A 51 -1.72 -2.44 7.65
N ALA A 52 -0.86 -2.45 6.62
CA ALA A 52 -0.29 -3.67 6.05
C ALA A 52 0.45 -4.51 7.10
N ARG A 53 1.36 -3.89 7.89
CA ARG A 53 2.10 -4.59 8.94
C ARG A 53 1.18 -5.17 10.02
N ARG A 54 0.13 -4.44 10.42
CA ARG A 54 -0.85 -4.96 11.40
C ARG A 54 -1.69 -6.10 10.82
N LEU A 55 -2.06 -6.03 9.54
CA LEU A 55 -2.74 -7.12 8.85
C LEU A 55 -1.87 -8.37 8.74
N VAL A 56 -0.57 -8.22 8.47
CA VAL A 56 0.38 -9.35 8.49
C VAL A 56 0.46 -9.97 9.88
N ALA A 57 0.60 -9.13 10.92
CA ALA A 57 0.72 -9.60 12.31
C ALA A 57 -0.57 -10.26 12.84
N GLY A 58 -1.73 -9.78 12.40
CA GLY A 58 -3.06 -10.27 12.79
C GLY A 58 -3.78 -11.01 11.67
N TRP A 59 -3.05 -11.70 10.78
CA TRP A 59 -3.62 -12.33 9.60
C TRP A 59 -4.73 -13.32 9.99
N PRO A 60 -5.94 -13.24 9.40
CA PRO A 60 -7.07 -14.08 9.80
C PRO A 60 -6.98 -15.53 9.28
N GLY A 61 -6.09 -15.80 8.31
CA GLY A 61 -5.86 -17.13 7.75
C GLY A 61 -4.85 -17.95 8.56
N ARG A 62 -4.70 -19.23 8.22
CA ARG A 62 -3.73 -20.14 8.87
C ARG A 62 -2.32 -20.01 8.31
N ASP A 63 -2.20 -19.69 7.04
CA ASP A 63 -0.92 -19.60 6.36
C ASP A 63 -0.24 -18.25 6.61
N ARG A 64 1.09 -18.24 6.43
CA ARG A 64 1.85 -16.98 6.38
C ARG A 64 1.37 -16.15 5.18
N VAL A 65 1.32 -14.83 5.34
CA VAL A 65 1.00 -13.90 4.28
C VAL A 65 2.26 -13.19 3.77
N GLN A 66 2.35 -13.02 2.45
CA GLN A 66 3.44 -12.29 1.80
C GLN A 66 3.09 -10.80 1.71
N LEU A 67 4.06 -9.92 1.91
CA LEU A 67 3.88 -8.48 1.81
C LEU A 67 4.87 -7.90 0.81
N VAL A 68 4.37 -7.13 -0.15
CA VAL A 68 5.18 -6.30 -1.05
C VAL A 68 4.80 -4.83 -0.86
N ALA A 69 5.78 -4.01 -0.49
CA ALA A 69 5.64 -2.57 -0.46
C ALA A 69 6.20 -1.98 -1.75
N LEU A 70 5.40 -1.17 -2.46
CA LEU A 70 5.85 -0.57 -3.71
C LEU A 70 6.98 0.46 -3.53
N ASP A 71 7.20 0.95 -2.31
CA ASP A 71 8.36 1.79 -1.97
C ASP A 71 9.69 1.08 -2.35
N ASP A 72 9.72 -0.26 -2.34
CA ASP A 72 10.84 -1.09 -2.78
C ASP A 72 10.80 -1.41 -4.28
N VAL A 73 9.79 -0.95 -5.02
CA VAL A 73 9.52 -1.33 -6.43
C VAL A 73 9.64 -0.14 -7.38
N TYR A 74 9.31 1.07 -6.94
CA TYR A 74 9.28 2.25 -7.81
C TYR A 74 10.66 2.54 -8.42
N PRO A 75 10.77 2.69 -9.75
CA PRO A 75 12.01 3.07 -10.40
C PRO A 75 12.29 4.58 -10.23
N GLY A 76 12.67 4.96 -9.03
CA GLY A 76 12.93 6.35 -8.69
C GLY A 76 11.66 7.18 -8.49
N TRP A 77 11.87 8.48 -8.28
CA TRP A 77 10.84 9.41 -7.82
C TRP A 77 9.81 9.83 -8.88
N ASP A 78 10.07 9.53 -10.14
CA ASP A 78 9.14 9.78 -11.26
C ASP A 78 8.50 8.46 -11.74
N GLY A 79 8.67 7.38 -10.95
CA GLY A 79 8.28 6.03 -11.31
C GLY A 79 7.00 5.52 -10.66
N LEU A 80 6.07 6.38 -10.20
CA LEU A 80 4.84 5.93 -9.53
C LEU A 80 4.02 4.99 -10.42
N ALA A 81 3.73 5.42 -11.65
CA ALA A 81 2.98 4.62 -12.62
C ALA A 81 3.78 3.38 -13.08
N ASP A 82 5.08 3.53 -13.30
CA ASP A 82 5.95 2.44 -13.74
C ASP A 82 6.09 1.34 -12.68
N GLY A 83 6.19 1.72 -11.40
CA GLY A 83 6.24 0.78 -10.28
C GLY A 83 4.92 0.03 -10.11
N ALA A 84 3.77 0.72 -10.23
CA ALA A 84 2.46 0.09 -10.20
C ALA A 84 2.24 -0.88 -11.37
N ALA A 85 2.65 -0.49 -12.59
CA ALA A 85 2.59 -1.35 -13.77
C ALA A 85 3.50 -2.57 -13.62
N TYR A 86 4.73 -2.38 -13.12
CA TYR A 86 5.66 -3.48 -12.84
C TYR A 86 5.08 -4.46 -11.80
N ALA A 87 4.50 -3.97 -10.71
CA ALA A 87 3.86 -4.83 -9.72
C ALA A 87 2.65 -5.58 -10.30
N CYS A 88 1.87 -4.95 -11.19
CA CYS A 88 0.78 -5.63 -11.87
C CYS A 88 1.29 -6.78 -12.74
N GLU A 89 2.28 -6.52 -13.60
CA GLU A 89 2.80 -7.49 -14.57
C GLU A 89 3.63 -8.60 -13.95
N ILE A 90 4.46 -8.30 -12.95
CA ILE A 90 5.45 -9.23 -12.41
C ILE A 90 4.98 -9.94 -11.15
N ILE A 91 4.02 -9.36 -10.41
CA ILE A 91 3.56 -9.88 -9.13
C ILE A 91 2.11 -10.32 -9.19
N LEU A 92 1.19 -9.39 -9.47
CA LEU A 92 -0.25 -9.65 -9.36
C LEU A 92 -0.77 -10.58 -10.46
N ARG A 93 -0.39 -10.35 -11.73
CA ARG A 93 -0.83 -11.20 -12.85
C ARG A 93 -0.29 -12.63 -12.74
N PRO A 94 0.99 -12.89 -12.39
CA PRO A 94 1.47 -14.25 -12.14
C PRO A 94 0.76 -14.91 -10.97
N HIS A 95 0.60 -14.21 -9.84
CA HIS A 95 -0.08 -14.76 -8.65
C HIS A 95 -1.52 -15.18 -8.98
N ALA A 96 -2.29 -14.32 -9.67
CA ALA A 96 -3.65 -14.62 -10.12
C ALA A 96 -3.74 -15.83 -11.09
N ARG A 97 -2.63 -16.20 -11.74
CA ARG A 97 -2.53 -17.38 -12.63
C ARG A 97 -1.96 -18.61 -11.93
N GLY A 98 -1.67 -18.54 -10.63
CA GLY A 98 -1.01 -19.62 -9.91
C GLY A 98 0.47 -19.79 -10.26
N LEU A 99 1.12 -18.74 -10.77
CA LEU A 99 2.52 -18.74 -11.19
C LEU A 99 3.39 -17.96 -10.21
N ILE A 100 4.65 -18.37 -10.08
CA ILE A 100 5.65 -17.64 -9.30
C ILE A 100 5.99 -16.34 -10.01
N GLY A 101 5.72 -15.22 -9.35
CA GLY A 101 6.25 -13.91 -9.74
C GLY A 101 7.63 -13.70 -9.13
N VAL A 102 8.59 -13.18 -9.89
CA VAL A 102 9.94 -12.85 -9.39
C VAL A 102 10.19 -11.38 -9.65
N TRP A 103 10.16 -10.57 -8.60
CA TRP A 103 10.31 -9.12 -8.67
C TRP A 103 11.65 -8.67 -8.12
N GLU A 104 12.16 -7.56 -8.61
CA GLU A 104 13.47 -7.03 -8.23
C GLU A 104 13.30 -5.76 -7.41
N ARG A 105 13.96 -5.70 -6.25
CA ARG A 105 13.99 -4.49 -5.42
C ARG A 105 14.65 -3.35 -6.19
N TRP A 106 14.12 -2.15 -6.05
CA TRP A 106 14.76 -0.92 -6.50
C TRP A 106 15.75 -0.44 -5.45
N ASP A 107 17.01 -0.27 -5.85
CA ASP A 107 18.01 0.41 -5.04
C ASP A 107 17.95 1.91 -5.32
N TRP A 108 17.45 2.67 -4.34
CA TRP A 108 17.34 4.12 -4.43
C TRP A 108 18.70 4.83 -4.42
N GLY A 109 19.75 4.22 -3.86
CA GLY A 109 21.10 4.78 -3.83
C GLY A 109 21.82 4.61 -5.15
N GLU A 110 21.69 3.43 -5.77
CA GLU A 110 22.30 3.14 -7.08
C GLU A 110 21.43 3.53 -8.27
N GLY A 111 20.12 3.74 -8.06
CA GLY A 111 19.17 4.03 -9.13
C GLY A 111 18.98 2.86 -10.10
N ALA A 112 18.98 1.63 -9.59
CA ALA A 112 18.93 0.40 -10.38
C ALA A 112 18.16 -0.73 -9.68
N ARG A 113 17.81 -1.78 -10.43
CA ARG A 113 17.29 -3.03 -9.87
C ARG A 113 18.41 -3.79 -9.15
N ALA A 114 18.10 -4.35 -7.99
CA ALA A 114 19.03 -5.07 -7.13
C ALA A 114 18.62 -6.54 -7.01
N GLU A 115 18.49 -7.07 -5.80
CA GLU A 115 18.15 -8.47 -5.57
C GLU A 115 16.71 -8.84 -5.98
N ALA A 116 16.52 -10.10 -6.37
CA ALA A 116 15.23 -10.65 -6.78
C ALA A 116 14.54 -11.40 -5.64
N HIS A 117 13.22 -11.27 -5.57
CA HIS A 117 12.33 -11.87 -4.59
C HIS A 117 11.21 -12.65 -5.27
N ALA A 118 11.01 -13.90 -4.86
CA ALA A 118 9.93 -14.75 -5.37
C ALA A 118 8.64 -14.58 -4.55
N ILE A 119 7.51 -14.56 -5.24
CA ILE A 119 6.16 -14.57 -4.68
C ILE A 119 5.55 -15.94 -4.92
N ASP A 120 5.30 -16.67 -3.84
CA ASP A 120 4.69 -17.99 -3.87
C ASP A 120 3.18 -17.85 -4.08
N PRO A 121 2.61 -18.37 -5.19
CA PRO A 121 1.18 -18.28 -5.47
C PRO A 121 0.34 -19.19 -4.56
N SER A 122 0.98 -20.10 -3.81
CA SER A 122 0.30 -20.94 -2.81
C SER A 122 0.03 -20.22 -1.49
N LEU A 123 0.43 -18.94 -1.37
CA LEU A 123 0.25 -18.13 -0.17
C LEU A 123 -0.59 -16.87 -0.45
N PRO A 124 -1.32 -16.36 0.56
CA PRO A 124 -1.93 -15.04 0.49
C PRO A 124 -0.90 -13.93 0.23
N LEU A 125 -1.34 -12.85 -0.42
CA LEU A 125 -0.49 -11.74 -0.83
C LEU A 125 -1.13 -10.40 -0.46
N ILE A 126 -0.37 -9.53 0.20
CA ILE A 126 -0.68 -8.13 0.40
C ILE A 126 0.30 -7.30 -0.46
N VAL A 127 -0.23 -6.39 -1.27
CA VAL A 127 0.56 -5.37 -1.98
C VAL A 127 0.09 -3.99 -1.53
N GLU A 128 1.01 -3.15 -1.10
CA GLU A 128 0.71 -1.79 -0.64
C GLU A 128 1.57 -0.74 -1.34
N GLY A 129 0.97 0.39 -1.72
CA GLY A 129 1.67 1.45 -2.42
C GLY A 129 0.74 2.55 -2.90
N ALA A 130 1.28 3.73 -3.23
CA ALA A 130 0.54 4.80 -3.87
C ALA A 130 0.50 4.54 -5.39
N GLY A 131 -0.66 4.73 -6.03
CA GLY A 131 -0.77 4.50 -7.47
C GLY A 131 -1.13 3.06 -7.85
N LEU A 132 -1.33 2.19 -6.86
CA LEU A 132 -1.47 0.75 -7.08
C LEU A 132 -2.87 0.37 -7.61
N LEU A 133 -3.93 1.03 -7.15
CA LEU A 133 -5.30 0.60 -7.44
C LEU A 133 -5.81 1.20 -8.75
N THR A 134 -5.51 0.51 -9.85
CA THR A 134 -6.04 0.79 -11.20
C THR A 134 -7.22 -0.15 -11.52
N PRO A 135 -8.02 0.11 -12.59
CA PRO A 135 -9.09 -0.81 -13.00
C PRO A 135 -8.60 -2.22 -13.35
N GLU A 136 -7.32 -2.37 -13.69
CA GLU A 136 -6.71 -3.66 -13.92
C GLU A 136 -6.38 -4.37 -12.62
N VAL A 137 -5.71 -3.69 -11.70
CA VAL A 137 -5.38 -4.24 -10.38
C VAL A 137 -6.63 -4.59 -9.59
N ALA A 138 -7.69 -3.77 -9.69
CA ALA A 138 -8.98 -4.04 -9.06
C ALA A 138 -9.63 -5.36 -9.51
N ARG A 139 -9.35 -5.83 -10.75
CA ARG A 139 -9.83 -7.13 -11.26
C ARG A 139 -9.00 -8.32 -10.78
N LEU A 140 -7.80 -8.06 -10.27
CA LEU A 140 -6.88 -9.09 -9.76
C LEU A 140 -6.91 -9.20 -8.23
N ALA A 141 -7.40 -8.16 -7.54
CA ALA A 141 -7.51 -8.14 -6.09
C ALA A 141 -8.83 -8.77 -5.62
N ASP A 142 -8.74 -9.61 -4.58
CA ASP A 142 -9.91 -10.11 -3.86
C ASP A 142 -10.45 -9.05 -2.88
N VAL A 143 -9.55 -8.26 -2.30
CA VAL A 143 -9.88 -7.13 -1.43
C VAL A 143 -9.04 -5.93 -1.84
N SER A 144 -9.68 -4.89 -2.36
CA SER A 144 -9.05 -3.59 -2.65
C SER A 144 -9.45 -2.57 -1.60
N VAL A 145 -8.47 -1.86 -1.04
CA VAL A 145 -8.65 -0.88 0.03
C VAL A 145 -8.07 0.46 -0.38
N TRP A 146 -8.89 1.51 -0.30
CA TRP A 146 -8.41 2.89 -0.35
C TRP A 146 -8.23 3.42 1.07
N VAL A 147 -7.00 3.78 1.41
CA VAL A 147 -6.62 4.37 2.70
C VAL A 147 -6.58 5.88 2.54
N ASP A 148 -7.65 6.52 3.03
CA ASP A 148 -7.81 7.97 2.99
C ASP A 148 -7.29 8.62 4.28
N ALA A 149 -6.68 9.81 4.16
CA ALA A 149 -6.20 10.58 5.30
C ALA A 149 -6.13 12.09 4.97
N PRO A 150 -6.40 12.97 5.95
CA PRO A 150 -6.35 14.41 5.75
C PRO A 150 -4.99 14.90 5.25
N THR A 151 -4.99 15.82 4.27
CA THR A 151 -3.77 16.33 3.61
C THR A 151 -2.76 16.93 4.60
N SER A 152 -3.23 17.69 5.59
CA SER A 152 -2.37 18.28 6.63
C SER A 152 -1.66 17.22 7.47
N SER A 153 -2.37 16.14 7.82
CA SER A 153 -1.82 15.03 8.59
C SER A 153 -0.81 14.22 7.78
N ARG A 154 -1.07 13.99 6.49
CA ARG A 154 -0.20 13.21 5.59
C ARG A 154 1.17 13.86 5.37
N ARG A 155 1.20 15.17 5.10
CA ARG A 155 2.46 15.89 4.83
C ARG A 155 3.39 15.85 6.03
N THR A 156 2.88 16.11 7.22
CA THR A 156 3.66 16.03 8.46
C THR A 156 4.21 14.62 8.65
N ARG A 157 3.36 13.58 8.59
CA ARG A 157 3.82 12.19 8.76
C ARG A 157 4.88 11.75 7.75
N ALA A 158 4.71 12.11 6.49
CA ALA A 158 5.65 11.72 5.45
C ALA A 158 7.00 12.44 5.60
N LEU A 159 6.99 13.72 5.99
CA LEU A 159 8.21 14.48 6.27
C LEU A 159 8.91 14.01 7.55
N ASP A 160 8.15 13.65 8.59
CA ASP A 160 8.71 13.12 9.84
C ASP A 160 9.35 11.74 9.64
N ARG A 161 8.80 10.92 8.72
CA ARG A 161 9.29 9.58 8.40
C ARG A 161 10.50 9.59 7.47
N ASP A 162 10.39 10.29 6.34
CA ASP A 162 11.34 10.19 5.22
C ASP A 162 12.24 11.43 5.07
N GLY A 163 12.05 12.43 5.95
CA GLY A 163 12.98 13.52 6.19
C GLY A 163 13.37 14.35 4.96
N ASP A 164 14.65 14.68 4.89
CA ASP A 164 15.24 15.55 3.86
C ASP A 164 15.48 14.86 2.52
N THR A 165 15.42 13.53 2.46
CA THR A 165 15.49 12.78 1.20
C THR A 165 14.18 12.90 0.41
N TYR A 166 13.05 12.93 1.12
CA TYR A 166 11.73 13.04 0.48
C TYR A 166 11.28 14.48 0.25
N ARG A 167 11.68 15.41 1.12
CA ARG A 167 11.28 16.83 1.05
C ARG A 167 11.49 17.50 -0.33
N PRO A 168 12.61 17.32 -1.05
CA PRO A 168 12.83 17.91 -2.37
C PRO A 168 11.93 17.31 -3.45
N HIS A 169 11.32 16.16 -3.16
CA HIS A 169 10.58 15.35 -4.13
C HIS A 169 9.07 15.32 -3.84
N TRP A 170 8.63 15.88 -2.72
CA TRP A 170 7.23 15.93 -2.31
C TRP A 170 6.30 16.40 -3.42
N ASP A 171 6.57 17.57 -4.01
CA ASP A 171 5.66 18.15 -5.02
C ASP A 171 5.62 17.31 -6.30
N ARG A 172 6.75 16.70 -6.71
CA ARG A 172 6.76 15.83 -7.91
C ARG A 172 6.06 14.50 -7.68
N TRP A 173 6.18 13.94 -6.49
CA TRP A 173 5.47 12.72 -6.12
C TRP A 173 3.97 12.99 -6.01
N ALA A 174 3.58 14.06 -5.31
CA ALA A 174 2.18 14.44 -5.14
C ALA A 174 1.46 14.66 -6.47
N ARG A 175 2.12 15.26 -7.48
CA ARG A 175 1.56 15.39 -8.83
C ARG A 175 1.26 14.05 -9.51
N GLN A 176 2.12 13.05 -9.30
CA GLN A 176 1.87 11.71 -9.85
C GLN A 176 0.71 11.02 -9.13
N GLU A 177 0.60 11.19 -7.81
CA GLU A 177 -0.57 10.71 -7.06
C GLU A 177 -1.87 11.36 -7.54
N ASP A 178 -1.86 12.68 -7.75
CA ASP A 178 -3.04 13.41 -8.26
C ASP A 178 -3.41 12.90 -9.66
N ALA A 179 -2.44 12.73 -10.56
CA ALA A 179 -2.67 12.17 -11.88
C ALA A 179 -3.26 10.74 -11.85
N HIS A 180 -2.78 9.89 -10.93
CA HIS A 180 -3.35 8.55 -10.71
C HIS A 180 -4.81 8.62 -10.25
N ILE A 181 -5.10 9.48 -9.28
CA ILE A 181 -6.46 9.64 -8.75
C ILE A 181 -7.40 10.15 -9.83
N ASP A 182 -6.99 11.16 -10.59
CA ASP A 182 -7.78 11.74 -11.69
C ASP A 182 -8.03 10.71 -12.81
N ALA A 183 -7.04 9.86 -13.12
CA ALA A 183 -7.14 8.88 -14.20
C ALA A 183 -7.95 7.63 -13.83
N HIS A 184 -7.93 7.21 -12.57
CA HIS A 184 -8.43 5.90 -12.17
C HIS A 184 -9.52 5.91 -11.10
N ASP A 185 -9.72 7.01 -10.40
CA ASP A 185 -10.65 7.11 -9.27
C ASP A 185 -10.55 5.88 -8.32
N PRO A 186 -9.37 5.66 -7.70
CA PRO A 186 -9.10 4.44 -6.93
C PRO A 186 -10.06 4.24 -5.76
N ALA A 187 -10.67 5.31 -5.24
CA ALA A 187 -11.68 5.22 -4.19
C ALA A 187 -12.96 4.50 -4.68
N SER A 188 -13.38 4.68 -5.93
CA SER A 188 -14.54 3.96 -6.48
C SER A 188 -14.22 2.53 -6.90
N LEU A 189 -12.94 2.21 -7.14
CA LEU A 189 -12.44 0.86 -7.39
C LEU A 189 -12.25 0.03 -6.11
N ALA A 190 -12.25 0.68 -4.94
CA ALA A 190 -12.03 0.03 -3.67
C ALA A 190 -13.27 -0.71 -3.16
N THR A 191 -13.09 -1.96 -2.73
CA THR A 191 -14.12 -2.71 -1.98
C THR A 191 -14.33 -2.17 -0.57
N LEU A 192 -13.35 -1.43 -0.05
CA LEU A 192 -13.39 -0.80 1.26
C LEU A 192 -12.63 0.52 1.25
N ILE A 193 -13.23 1.57 1.80
CA ILE A 193 -12.54 2.82 2.12
C ILE A 193 -12.33 2.87 3.63
N VAL A 194 -11.10 3.11 4.06
CA VAL A 194 -10.75 3.33 5.47
C VAL A 194 -10.18 4.73 5.64
N ARG A 195 -10.45 5.38 6.78
CA ARG A 195 -9.98 6.73 7.08
C ARG A 195 -9.06 6.71 8.29
N ILE A 196 -7.85 7.24 8.12
CA ILE A 196 -6.86 7.39 9.19
C ILE A 196 -6.66 8.89 9.47
N PRO A 197 -6.95 9.37 10.70
CA PRO A 197 -6.89 10.80 11.04
C PRO A 197 -5.47 11.40 10.94
#